data_AF-A0A2M7F4U8-F1
#
_entry.id   AF-A0A2M7F4U8-F1
#
_cell.length_a   1.000
_cell.length_b   1.000
_cell.length_c   1.000
_cell.angle_alpha   90.00
_cell.angle_beta   90.00
_cell.angle_gamma   90.00
#
_symmetry.space_group_name_H-M   'P 1'
#
loop_
_entity.id
_entity.type
_entity.pdbx_description
1 polymer ?
#
loop_
_entity_poly.entity_id
_entity_poly.type
_entity_poly.pdbx_seq_one_letter_code
_entity_poly.pdbx_strand_id
1 'polypeptide(L)'
;MGAEDLFDTALILLYFIYDVLPQRHLFISRHGRVTMNKEIKEMEKVLEIYTIAARREKAAYEFYKDVAEKVSTEEEKKILLGLAQFEMQHLKLMESHYEKTLKKIKELHKQS
;
A
#
# COMPACT_ATOMS: atom_id res chain seq x y z
N MET A 1 -13.77 -9.40 16.06
CA MET A 1 -12.60 -8.53 15.82
C MET A 1 -11.89 -8.39 17.15
N GLY A 2 -10.80 -9.13 17.31
CA GLY A 2 -10.02 -9.19 18.55
C GLY A 2 -8.91 -8.14 18.51
N ALA A 3 -8.34 -7.82 19.67
CA ALA A 3 -7.23 -6.87 19.82
C ALA A 3 -5.95 -7.25 19.04
N GLU A 4 -5.92 -8.43 18.43
CA GLU A 4 -4.85 -8.93 17.56
C GLU A 4 -4.77 -8.18 16.21
N ASP A 5 -5.89 -7.67 15.69
CA ASP A 5 -5.94 -6.87 14.45
C ASP A 5 -5.30 -5.47 14.62
N LEU A 6 -5.18 -5.01 15.88
CA LEU A 6 -4.74 -3.66 16.26
C LEU A 6 -3.22 -3.49 16.22
N PHE A 7 -2.48 -4.59 16.35
CA PHE A 7 -1.03 -4.60 16.18
C PHE A 7 -0.63 -4.68 14.70
N ASP A 8 -1.47 -5.26 13.84
CA ASP A 8 -1.18 -5.43 12.42
C ASP A 8 -1.25 -4.12 11.62
N THR A 9 -2.16 -3.19 11.96
CA THR A 9 -2.23 -1.88 11.28
C THR A 9 -1.01 -1.01 11.57
N ALA A 10 -0.58 -0.97 12.84
CA ALA A 10 0.65 -0.30 13.23
C ALA A 10 1.91 -0.97 12.63
N LEU A 11 1.90 -2.30 12.46
CA LEU A 11 3.00 -3.01 11.81
C LEU A 11 3.05 -2.73 10.30
N ILE A 12 1.92 -2.56 9.63
CA ILE A 12 1.85 -2.18 8.20
C ILE A 12 2.39 -0.77 7.99
N LEU A 13 2.05 0.17 8.89
CA LEU A 13 2.63 1.52 8.90
C LEU A 13 4.14 1.47 9.11
N LEU A 14 4.62 0.67 10.06
CA LEU A 14 6.05 0.53 10.31
C LEU A 14 6.76 -0.16 9.13
N TYR A 15 6.18 -1.21 8.53
CA TYR A 15 6.73 -1.85 7.34
C TYR A 15 6.75 -0.86 6.17
N PHE A 16 5.69 -0.11 5.86
CA PHE A 16 5.73 0.83 4.74
C PHE A 16 6.68 2.02 4.94
N ILE A 17 6.89 2.46 6.19
CA ILE A 17 7.91 3.47 6.53
C ILE A 17 9.34 2.91 6.39
N TYR A 18 9.56 1.60 6.61
CA TYR A 18 10.89 0.96 6.54
C TYR A 18 11.19 0.19 5.24
N ASP A 19 10.21 -0.25 4.45
CA ASP A 19 10.38 -1.22 3.34
C ASP A 19 10.25 -0.63 1.94
N VAL A 20 10.04 0.68 1.80
CA VAL A 20 10.30 1.39 0.53
C VAL A 20 11.68 2.07 0.58
N LEU A 21 12.71 1.34 1.02
CA LEU A 21 14.09 1.75 0.74
C LEU A 21 14.68 0.99 -0.46
N PRO A 22 15.41 1.70 -1.34
CA PRO A 22 15.61 1.32 -2.73
C PRO A 22 17.00 0.69 -2.98
N GLN A 23 17.21 0.28 -4.25
CA GLN A 23 18.48 -0.03 -4.95
C GLN A 23 18.95 -1.50 -4.94
N ARG A 24 18.66 -2.24 -6.02
CA ARG A 24 19.69 -3.10 -6.64
C ARG A 24 19.76 -2.86 -8.15
N HIS A 25 21.00 -2.67 -8.58
CA HIS A 25 21.47 -2.06 -9.82
C HIS A 25 20.97 -2.64 -11.14
N LEU A 26 20.88 -1.72 -12.09
CA LEU A 26 21.10 -1.84 -13.54
C LEU A 26 21.97 -3.05 -13.93
N PHE A 27 21.42 -4.00 -14.68
CA PHE A 27 22.22 -4.91 -15.50
C PHE A 27 21.65 -4.95 -16.92
N ILE A 28 22.23 -4.13 -17.79
CA ILE A 28 22.02 -4.21 -19.24
C ILE A 28 22.80 -5.43 -19.73
N SER A 29 22.12 -6.46 -20.23
CA SER A 29 22.74 -7.52 -21.05
C SER A 29 21.75 -8.20 -21.98
N ARG A 30 21.68 -7.67 -23.21
CA ARG A 30 21.58 -8.34 -24.52
C ARG A 30 20.91 -9.74 -24.61
N HIS A 31 19.72 -9.95 -24.03
CA HIS A 31 18.78 -11.06 -24.30
C HIS A 31 17.32 -10.57 -24.16
N GLY A 32 16.87 -9.73 -25.10
CA GLY A 32 15.80 -8.74 -24.86
C GLY A 32 14.33 -9.20 -24.68
N ARG A 33 13.96 -10.47 -24.90
CA ARG A 33 12.55 -10.91 -24.78
C ARG A 33 12.21 -11.74 -23.54
N VAL A 34 13.14 -12.55 -23.04
CA VAL A 34 12.90 -13.42 -21.87
C VAL A 34 12.94 -12.62 -20.57
N THR A 35 13.77 -11.58 -20.50
CA THR A 35 13.93 -10.71 -19.32
C THR A 35 12.69 -9.84 -19.08
N MET A 36 12.06 -9.33 -20.14
CA MET A 36 10.93 -8.40 -20.04
C MET A 36 9.65 -9.05 -19.51
N ASN A 37 9.32 -10.28 -19.94
CA ASN A 37 8.17 -11.03 -19.40
C ASN A 37 8.32 -11.35 -17.91
N LYS A 38 9.56 -11.59 -17.45
CA LYS A 38 9.84 -11.80 -16.03
C LYS A 38 9.61 -10.51 -15.23
N GLU A 39 10.09 -9.38 -15.72
CA GLU A 39 9.89 -8.07 -15.07
C GLU A 39 8.41 -7.68 -14.97
N ILE A 40 7.62 -7.88 -16.03
CA ILE A 40 6.18 -7.65 -16.01
C ILE A 40 5.51 -8.52 -14.94
N LYS A 41 5.83 -9.81 -14.90
CA LYS A 41 5.24 -10.75 -13.92
C LYS A 41 5.57 -10.38 -12.48
N GLU A 42 6.78 -9.88 -12.20
CA GLU A 42 7.11 -9.38 -10.86
C GLU A 42 6.33 -8.09 -10.54
N MET A 43 6.15 -7.18 -11.49
CA MET A 43 5.34 -5.97 -11.29
C MET A 43 3.84 -6.29 -11.09
N GLU A 44 3.31 -7.33 -11.73
CA GLU A 44 1.94 -7.80 -11.49
C GLU A 44 1.73 -8.30 -10.06
N LYS A 45 2.71 -9.00 -9.47
CA LYS A 45 2.67 -9.38 -8.05
C LYS A 45 2.68 -8.15 -7.13
N VAL A 46 3.44 -7.11 -7.50
CA VAL A 46 3.47 -5.86 -6.75
C VAL A 46 2.09 -5.17 -6.76
N LEU A 47 1.32 -5.26 -7.85
CA LEU A 47 -0.06 -4.75 -7.90
C LEU A 47 -0.99 -5.46 -6.89
N GLU A 48 -0.82 -6.77 -6.70
CA GLU A 48 -1.56 -7.53 -5.70
C GLU A 48 -1.23 -7.06 -4.27
N ILE A 49 0.05 -6.80 -3.99
CA ILE A 49 0.49 -6.25 -2.69
C ILE A 49 -0.15 -4.90 -2.42
N TYR A 50 -0.14 -3.98 -3.40
CA TYR A 50 -0.81 -2.68 -3.24
C TYR A 50 -2.32 -2.82 -3.01
N THR A 51 -2.96 -3.80 -3.66
CA THR A 51 -4.40 -4.07 -3.47
C THR A 51 -4.70 -4.57 -2.06
N ILE A 52 -3.89 -5.50 -1.54
CA ILE A 52 -4.03 -6.01 -0.17
C ILE A 52 -3.79 -4.87 0.82
N ALA A 53 -2.75 -4.07 0.64
CA ALA A 53 -2.44 -2.92 1.49
C ALA A 53 -3.60 -1.92 1.51
N ALA A 54 -4.10 -1.48 0.35
CA ALA A 54 -5.23 -0.56 0.24
C ALA A 54 -6.49 -1.06 0.99
N ARG A 55 -6.79 -2.36 0.90
CA ARG A 55 -7.92 -2.95 1.65
C ARG A 55 -7.73 -2.86 3.16
N ARG A 56 -6.50 -3.04 3.64
CA ARG A 56 -6.17 -2.92 5.07
C ARG A 56 -6.24 -1.48 5.55
N GLU A 57 -5.68 -0.53 4.80
CA GLU A 57 -5.78 0.91 5.11
C GLU A 57 -7.24 1.38 5.18
N LYS A 58 -8.08 0.92 4.25
CA LYS A 58 -9.51 1.22 4.27
C LYS A 58 -10.21 0.66 5.50
N ALA A 59 -9.90 -0.59 5.88
CA ALA A 59 -10.48 -1.20 7.08
C ALA A 59 -10.02 -0.47 8.36
N ALA A 60 -8.77 -0.03 8.43
CA ALA A 60 -8.25 0.75 9.55
C ALA A 60 -8.91 2.14 9.64
N TYR A 61 -9.10 2.82 8.51
CA TYR A 61 -9.86 4.07 8.44
C TYR A 61 -11.28 3.93 9.01
N GLU A 62 -12.02 2.91 8.55
CA GLU A 62 -13.38 2.62 9.00
C GLU A 62 -13.39 2.28 10.50
N PHE A 63 -12.45 1.46 10.95
CA PHE A 63 -12.30 1.10 12.36
C PHE A 63 -12.09 2.34 13.25
N TYR A 64 -11.12 3.20 12.93
CA TYR A 64 -10.84 4.38 13.75
C TYR A 64 -12.01 5.36 13.77
N LYS A 65 -12.75 5.50 12.66
CA LYS A 65 -14.00 6.26 12.65
C LYS A 65 -15.07 5.67 13.56
N ASP A 66 -15.29 4.36 13.47
CA ASP A 66 -16.30 3.67 14.29
C ASP A 66 -15.98 3.73 15.78
N VAL A 67 -14.69 3.69 16.15
CA VAL A 67 -14.25 3.84 17.55
C VAL A 67 -14.39 5.30 17.99
N ALA A 68 -14.11 6.28 17.12
CA ALA A 68 -14.29 7.70 17.43
C ALA A 68 -15.74 8.08 17.76
N GLU A 69 -16.72 7.32 17.26
CA GLU A 69 -18.14 7.49 17.60
C GLU A 69 -18.52 6.92 18.96
N LYS A 70 -17.68 6.05 19.55
CA LYS A 70 -17.96 5.30 20.79
C LYS A 70 -17.22 5.84 22.01
N VAL A 71 -16.22 6.70 21.82
CA VAL A 71 -15.48 7.33 22.92
C VAL A 71 -16.26 8.49 23.55
N SER A 72 -15.98 8.77 24.82
CA SER A 72 -16.76 9.73 25.61
C SER A 72 -16.15 11.13 25.64
N THR A 73 -14.84 11.26 25.39
CA THR A 73 -14.16 12.56 25.43
C THR A 73 -13.84 13.09 24.04
N GLU A 74 -13.92 14.41 23.88
CA GLU A 74 -13.56 15.07 22.63
C GLU A 74 -12.08 14.91 22.28
N GLU A 75 -11.19 14.80 23.28
CA GLU A 75 -9.76 14.58 23.05
C GLU A 75 -9.49 13.20 22.42
N GLU A 76 -10.07 12.13 22.98
CA GLU A 76 -9.97 10.78 22.40
C GLU A 76 -10.54 10.73 20.99
N LYS A 77 -11.69 11.36 20.78
CA LYS A 77 -12.35 11.43 19.47
C LYS A 77 -11.45 12.12 18.45
N LYS A 78 -10.82 13.23 18.83
CA LYS A 78 -9.89 13.97 17.97
C LYS A 78 -8.68 13.13 17.58
N ILE A 79 -8.11 12.38 18.52
CA ILE A 79 -6.98 11.48 18.24
C ILE A 79 -7.39 10.40 17.24
N LEU A 80 -8.51 9.72 17.47
CA LEU A 80 -9.00 8.64 16.61
C LEU A 80 -9.36 9.13 15.20
N LEU A 81 -10.00 10.30 15.09
CA LEU A 81 -10.26 10.93 13.78
C LEU A 81 -8.96 11.32 13.07
N GLY A 82 -7.92 11.73 13.81
CA GLY A 82 -6.59 11.97 13.27
C GLY A 82 -5.97 10.69 12.70
N LEU A 83 -6.05 9.57 13.44
CA LEU A 83 -5.59 8.26 12.96
C LEU A 83 -6.33 7.83 11.70
N ALA A 84 -7.66 7.95 11.68
CA ALA A 84 -8.44 7.68 10.48
C ALA A 84 -7.95 8.53 9.28
N GLN A 85 -7.71 9.82 9.49
CA GLN A 85 -7.20 10.68 8.41
C GLN A 85 -5.83 10.23 7.90
N PHE A 86 -4.93 9.73 8.75
CA PHE A 86 -3.66 9.16 8.31
C PHE A 86 -3.86 7.92 7.42
N GLU A 87 -4.71 6.97 7.81
CA GLU A 87 -4.95 5.77 6.98
C GLU A 87 -5.60 6.11 5.63
N MET A 88 -6.43 7.15 5.59
CA MET A 88 -6.96 7.68 4.34
C MET A 88 -5.86 8.24 3.42
N GLN A 89 -4.79 8.83 3.98
CA GLN A 89 -3.63 9.27 3.20
C GLN A 89 -2.82 8.09 2.69
N HIS A 90 -2.62 7.04 3.49
CA HIS A 90 -1.94 5.82 3.07
C HIS A 90 -2.71 5.07 1.98
N LEU A 91 -4.03 4.96 2.10
CA LEU A 91 -4.90 4.40 1.06
C LEU A 91 -4.66 5.09 -0.30
N LYS A 92 -4.72 6.42 -0.32
CA LYS A 92 -4.49 7.21 -1.55
C LYS A 92 -3.09 7.00 -2.11
N LEU A 93 -2.10 6.83 -1.24
CA LEU A 93 -0.73 6.53 -1.65
C LEU A 93 -0.65 5.17 -2.35
N MET A 94 -1.28 4.13 -1.78
CA MET A 94 -1.34 2.79 -2.39
C MET A 94 -2.03 2.81 -3.75
N GLU A 95 -3.16 3.50 -3.86
CA GLU A 95 -3.89 3.68 -5.12
C GLU A 95 -3.00 4.38 -6.17
N SER A 96 -2.30 5.45 -5.78
CA SER A 96 -1.37 6.16 -6.68
C SER A 96 -0.23 5.27 -7.17
N HIS A 97 0.37 4.46 -6.29
CA HIS A 97 1.44 3.54 -6.68
C HIS A 97 0.94 2.40 -7.58
N TYR A 98 -0.25 1.87 -7.30
CA TYR A 98 -0.91 0.88 -8.14
C TYR A 98 -1.10 1.43 -9.56
N GLU A 99 -1.69 2.63 -9.70
CA GLU A 99 -1.96 3.25 -11.00
C GLU A 99 -0.68 3.47 -11.82
N LYS A 100 0.37 4.00 -11.18
CA LYS A 100 1.68 4.20 -11.81
C LYS A 100 2.29 2.88 -12.29
N THR A 101 2.21 1.84 -11.47
CA THR A 101 2.76 0.52 -11.78
C THR A 101 1.98 -0.14 -12.94
N LEU A 102 0.65 -0.06 -12.90
CA LEU A 102 -0.21 -0.57 -13.97
C LEU A 102 0.04 0.15 -15.30
N LYS A 103 0.23 1.47 -15.27
CA LYS A 103 0.58 2.27 -16.46
C LYS A 103 1.91 1.79 -17.06
N LYS A 104 2.93 1.56 -16.23
CA LYS A 104 4.24 1.06 -16.67
C LYS A 104 4.14 -0.32 -17.32
N ILE A 105 3.37 -1.25 -16.74
CA ILE A 105 3.11 -2.57 -17.35
C ILE A 105 2.46 -2.42 -18.73
N LYS A 106 1.44 -1.57 -18.86
CA LYS A 106 0.76 -1.31 -20.15
C LYS A 106 1.69 -0.72 -21.20
N GLU A 107 2.63 0.13 -20.80
CA GLU A 107 3.64 0.70 -21.71
C GLU A 107 4.63 -0.36 -22.19
N LEU A 108 5.07 -1.27 -21.30
CA LEU A 108 5.96 -2.38 -21.66
C LEU A 108 5.29 -3.39 -22.61
N HIS A 109 4.01 -3.70 -22.40
CA HIS A 109 3.24 -4.56 -23.31
C HIS A 109 3.05 -3.96 -24.71
N LYS A 110 3.13 -2.63 -24.88
CA LYS A 110 3.06 -1.99 -26.20
C LYS A 110 4.41 -2.01 -26.95
N GLN A 111 5.50 -2.26 -26.24
CA GLN A 111 6.87 -2.25 -26.77
C GLN A 111 7.41 -3.67 -27.06
N SER A 112 6.72 -4.70 -26.59
CA SER A 112 6.99 -6.14 -26.80
C SER A 112 6.27 -6.69 -28.01
#